data_AF-A0A534NVE0-F1
#
_entry.id   AF-A0A534NVE0-F1
#
_cell.length_a   1.000
_cell.length_b   1.000
_cell.length_c   1.000
_cell.angle_alpha   90.00
_cell.angle_beta   90.00
_cell.angle_gamma   90.00
#
_symmetry.space_group_name_H-M   'P 1'
#
loop_
_entity.id
_entity.type
_entity.pdbx_description
1 polymer ?
#
loop_
_entity_poly.entity_id
_entity_poly.type
_entity_poly.pdbx_seq_one_letter_code
_entity_poly.pdbx_strand_id
1 'polypeptide(L)'
;MPSFFARVWLAVVCWFRIVFNAEFAARVQRLQRPAEPLQLLAILQREGRLIDFCEEELAGFSDAQIGAAARTVHDGCRKALRSMITLEPVRTEAEGASVELPAGFDPRSVRLTGNVVGKPPFKGVLKHHGWRAAEVVIAPAE
;
A
#
# COMPACT_ATOMS: atom_id res chain seq x y z
N MET A 1 16.89 11.39 -26.44
CA MET A 1 16.09 10.18 -26.76
C MET A 1 16.90 9.28 -27.68
N PRO A 2 16.80 7.94 -27.60
CA PRO A 2 17.55 7.04 -28.48
C PRO A 2 17.17 7.23 -29.95
N SER A 3 18.13 7.09 -30.86
CA SER A 3 17.87 7.18 -32.31
C SER A 3 16.96 6.04 -32.79
N PHE A 4 16.35 6.18 -33.98
CA PHE A 4 15.51 5.13 -34.56
C PHE A 4 16.24 3.78 -34.64
N PHE A 5 17.45 3.75 -35.20
CA PHE A 5 18.24 2.53 -35.31
C PHE A 5 18.65 1.97 -33.96
N ALA A 6 18.94 2.81 -32.96
CA ALA A 6 19.21 2.35 -31.60
C ALA A 6 17.98 1.68 -30.96
N ARG A 7 16.76 2.17 -31.23
CA ARG A 7 15.51 1.55 -30.76
C ARG A 7 15.24 0.22 -31.48
N VAL A 8 15.45 0.15 -32.79
CA VAL A 8 15.30 -1.09 -33.56
C VAL A 8 16.29 -2.15 -33.08
N TRP A 9 17.56 -1.79 -32.92
CA TRP A 9 18.58 -2.70 -32.40
C TRP A 9 18.27 -3.15 -30.97
N LEU A 10 17.86 -2.22 -30.10
CA LEU A 10 17.42 -2.55 -28.74
C LEU A 10 16.25 -3.54 -28.75
N ALA A 11 15.26 -3.36 -29.63
CA ALA A 11 14.12 -4.27 -29.74
C ALA A 11 14.56 -5.70 -30.12
N VAL A 12 15.46 -5.84 -31.11
CA VAL A 12 16.01 -7.13 -31.54
C VAL A 12 16.78 -7.81 -30.40
N VAL A 13 17.67 -7.07 -29.73
CA VAL A 13 18.45 -7.58 -28.60
C VAL A 13 17.55 -7.96 -27.42
N CYS A 14 16.58 -7.13 -27.08
CA CYS A 14 15.62 -7.41 -26.02
C CYS A 14 14.78 -8.65 -26.33
N TRP A 15 14.28 -8.80 -27.56
CA TRP A 15 13.53 -9.98 -27.97
C TRP A 15 14.35 -11.26 -27.75
N PHE A 16 15.59 -11.29 -28.25
CA PHE A 16 16.45 -12.46 -28.10
C PHE A 16 16.76 -12.75 -26.62
N ARG A 17 17.08 -11.71 -25.83
CA ARG A 17 17.34 -11.87 -24.39
C ARG A 17 16.11 -12.31 -23.61
N ILE A 18 14.91 -11.88 -23.98
CA ILE A 18 13.67 -12.33 -23.34
C ILE A 18 13.43 -13.82 -23.65
N VAL A 19 13.63 -14.26 -24.89
CA VAL A 19 13.42 -15.66 -25.28
C VAL A 19 14.44 -16.60 -24.64
N PHE A 20 15.72 -16.19 -24.56
CA PHE A 20 16.81 -17.09 -24.17
C PHE A 20 17.39 -16.84 -22.77
N ASN A 21 16.92 -15.85 -22.01
CA ASN A 21 17.37 -15.58 -20.64
C ASN A 21 16.18 -15.29 -19.71
N ALA A 22 15.82 -16.31 -18.91
CA ALA A 22 14.68 -16.26 -17.99
C ALA A 22 14.80 -15.15 -16.93
N GLU A 23 16.00 -14.89 -16.42
CA GLU A 23 16.22 -13.83 -15.42
C GLU A 23 15.99 -12.44 -16.02
N PHE A 24 16.48 -12.21 -17.25
CA PHE A 24 16.25 -10.97 -17.98
C PHE A 24 14.77 -10.79 -18.31
N ALA A 25 14.10 -11.83 -18.79
CA ALA A 25 12.65 -11.82 -19.04
C ALA A 25 11.86 -11.44 -17.78
N ALA A 26 12.18 -12.07 -16.64
CA ALA A 26 11.54 -11.76 -15.36
C ALA A 26 11.78 -10.31 -14.91
N ARG A 27 12.97 -9.75 -15.15
CA ARG A 27 13.27 -8.33 -14.87
C ARG A 27 12.47 -7.39 -15.76
N VAL A 28 12.39 -7.65 -17.06
CA VAL A 28 11.60 -6.84 -18.00
C VAL A 28 10.11 -6.90 -17.65
N GLN A 29 9.59 -8.08 -17.30
CA GLN A 29 8.20 -8.24 -16.87
C GLN A 29 7.89 -7.40 -15.62
N ARG A 30 8.83 -7.31 -14.66
CA ARG A 30 8.67 -6.43 -13.49
C ARG A 30 8.63 -4.95 -13.85
N LEU A 31 9.39 -4.51 -14.85
CA LEU A 31 9.36 -3.12 -15.33
C LEU A 31 8.07 -2.76 -16.08
N GLN A 32 7.39 -3.76 -16.65
CA GLN A 32 6.09 -3.59 -17.31
C GLN A 32 4.92 -3.56 -16.34
N ARG A 33 5.12 -3.97 -15.07
CA ARG A 33 4.10 -3.78 -14.05
C ARG A 33 4.01 -2.28 -13.73
N PRO A 34 2.80 -1.71 -13.61
CA PRO A 34 2.64 -0.37 -13.06
C PRO A 34 3.42 -0.27 -11.75
N ALA A 35 3.95 0.91 -11.41
CA ALA A 35 4.50 1.11 -10.08
C ALA A 35 3.40 0.77 -9.06
N GLU A 36 3.58 -0.32 -8.31
CA GLU A 36 2.56 -0.92 -7.44
C GLU A 36 1.82 0.12 -6.55
N PRO A 37 2.48 1.18 -6.02
CA PRO A 37 1.79 2.23 -5.26
C PRO A 37 0.81 3.08 -6.09
N LEU A 38 1.16 3.41 -7.34
CA LEU A 38 0.30 4.22 -8.21
C LEU A 38 -0.91 3.41 -8.69
N GLN A 39 -0.74 2.09 -8.85
CA GLN A 39 -1.83 1.20 -9.20
C GLN A 39 -2.87 1.08 -8.09
N LEU A 40 -2.40 0.90 -6.85
CA LEU A 40 -3.27 0.93 -5.67
C LEU A 40 -4.03 2.26 -5.58
N LEU A 41 -3.34 3.37 -5.76
CA LEU A 41 -3.95 4.71 -5.72
C LEU A 41 -4.98 4.90 -6.84
N ALA A 42 -4.70 4.43 -8.06
CA ALA A 42 -5.63 4.48 -9.18
C ALA A 42 -6.91 3.68 -8.92
N ILE A 43 -6.80 2.50 -8.29
CA ILE A 43 -7.95 1.67 -7.94
C ILE A 43 -8.78 2.32 -6.82
N LEU A 44 -8.13 2.84 -5.78
CA LEU A 44 -8.79 3.60 -4.71
C LEU A 44 -9.54 4.81 -5.25
N GLN A 45 -8.97 5.49 -6.24
CA GLN A 45 -9.64 6.60 -6.90
C GLN A 45 -10.83 6.13 -7.75
N ARG A 46 -10.66 5.09 -8.57
CA ARG A 46 -11.73 4.60 -9.46
C ARG A 46 -12.94 4.08 -8.67
N GLU A 47 -12.71 3.33 -7.60
CA GLU A 47 -13.76 2.67 -6.84
C GLU A 47 -14.29 3.52 -5.67
N GLY A 48 -13.44 4.41 -5.12
CA GLY A 48 -13.73 5.15 -3.88
C GLY A 48 -13.65 6.66 -3.98
N ARG A 49 -13.21 7.23 -5.10
CA ARG A 49 -13.01 8.69 -5.29
C ARG A 49 -12.11 9.32 -4.22
N LEU A 50 -11.13 8.57 -3.72
CA LEU A 50 -10.28 8.97 -2.61
C LEU A 50 -9.54 10.29 -2.87
N ILE A 51 -8.94 10.43 -4.06
CA ILE A 51 -8.17 11.62 -4.43
C ILE A 51 -9.11 12.82 -4.54
N ASP A 52 -10.26 12.64 -5.21
CA ASP A 52 -11.26 13.73 -5.33
C ASP A 52 -11.68 14.22 -3.94
N PHE A 53 -11.92 13.30 -2.99
CA PHE A 53 -12.29 13.66 -1.62
C PHE A 53 -11.19 14.40 -0.86
N CYS A 54 -9.92 14.05 -1.08
CA CYS A 54 -8.78 14.71 -0.44
C CYS A 54 -8.49 16.11 -1.01
N GLU A 55 -8.74 16.31 -2.30
CA GLU A 55 -8.47 17.58 -3.00
C GLU A 55 -9.66 18.56 -2.90
N GLU A 56 -10.82 18.12 -2.41
CA GLU A 56 -12.01 18.97 -2.25
C GLU A 56 -11.88 19.95 -1.07
N GLU A 57 -12.23 21.22 -1.29
CA GLU A 57 -12.23 22.24 -0.23
C GLU A 57 -13.49 22.12 0.64
N LEU A 58 -13.31 21.85 1.94
CA LEU A 58 -14.42 21.56 2.84
C LEU A 58 -15.10 22.80 3.47
N ALA A 59 -14.52 24.00 3.34
CA ALA A 59 -14.94 25.19 4.08
C ALA A 59 -16.41 25.62 3.84
N GLY A 60 -17.00 25.22 2.72
CA GLY A 60 -18.40 25.54 2.35
C GLY A 60 -19.43 24.45 2.69
N PHE A 61 -19.01 23.31 3.23
CA PHE A 61 -19.90 22.17 3.48
C PHE A 61 -20.25 22.03 4.96
N SER A 62 -21.48 21.62 5.25
CA SER A 62 -21.88 21.21 6.59
C SER A 62 -21.34 19.84 6.96
N ASP A 63 -21.21 19.56 8.27
CA ASP A 63 -20.84 18.24 8.79
C ASP A 63 -21.72 17.12 8.24
N ALA A 64 -23.00 17.40 8.01
CA ALA A 64 -23.94 16.43 7.43
C ALA A 64 -23.57 16.09 5.97
N GLN A 65 -23.20 17.09 5.17
CA GLN A 65 -22.76 16.89 3.78
C GLN A 65 -21.40 16.18 3.73
N ILE A 66 -20.45 16.60 4.57
CA ILE A 66 -19.14 15.96 4.69
C ILE A 66 -19.32 14.49 5.13
N GLY A 67 -20.15 14.24 6.12
CA GLY A 67 -20.45 12.89 6.60
C GLY A 67 -21.12 12.00 5.54
N ALA A 68 -21.99 12.55 4.70
CA ALA A 68 -22.60 11.81 3.59
C ALA A 68 -21.54 11.43 2.52
N ALA A 69 -20.69 12.37 2.13
CA ALA A 69 -19.60 12.13 1.19
C ALA A 69 -18.58 11.12 1.75
N ALA A 70 -18.14 11.30 3.00
CA ALA A 70 -17.18 10.45 3.68
C ALA A 70 -17.65 8.99 3.77
N ARG A 71 -18.93 8.74 4.04
CA ARG A 71 -19.48 7.37 4.04
C ARG A 71 -19.37 6.70 2.68
N THR A 72 -19.69 7.44 1.61
CA THR A 72 -19.61 6.93 0.24
C THR A 72 -18.17 6.59 -0.15
N VAL A 73 -17.24 7.51 0.13
CA VAL A 73 -15.80 7.34 -0.14
C VAL A 73 -15.23 6.18 0.69
N HIS A 74 -15.58 6.11 1.97
CA HIS A 74 -15.18 5.03 2.87
C HIS A 74 -15.62 3.67 2.34
N ASP A 75 -16.89 3.52 1.94
CA ASP A 75 -17.42 2.24 1.49
C ASP A 75 -16.76 1.79 0.18
N GLY A 76 -16.55 2.71 -0.76
CA GLY A 76 -15.82 2.45 -2.00
C GLY A 76 -14.37 2.05 -1.77
N CYS A 77 -13.63 2.82 -0.96
CA CYS A 77 -12.24 2.52 -0.61
C CYS A 77 -12.11 1.19 0.14
N ARG A 78 -13.03 0.90 1.07
CA ARG A 78 -13.05 -0.35 1.84
C ARG A 78 -13.27 -1.55 0.92
N LYS A 79 -14.19 -1.45 -0.03
CA LYS A 79 -14.46 -2.51 -1.01
C LYS A 79 -13.24 -2.74 -1.89
N ALA A 80 -12.64 -1.66 -2.42
CA ALA A 80 -11.44 -1.72 -3.25
C ALA A 80 -10.26 -2.37 -2.51
N LEU A 81 -9.97 -1.94 -1.27
CA LEU A 81 -8.89 -2.53 -0.47
C LEU A 81 -9.11 -4.02 -0.25
N ARG A 82 -10.33 -4.43 0.11
CA ARG A 82 -10.66 -5.84 0.39
C ARG A 82 -10.69 -6.73 -0.86
N SER A 83 -10.85 -6.17 -2.06
CA SER A 83 -10.75 -6.96 -3.29
C SER A 83 -9.30 -7.23 -3.70
N MET A 84 -8.33 -6.51 -3.12
CA MET A 84 -6.91 -6.61 -3.48
C MET A 84 -6.02 -7.13 -2.36
N ILE A 85 -6.36 -6.87 -1.09
CA ILE A 85 -5.47 -7.10 0.04
C ILE A 85 -6.22 -7.83 1.15
N THR A 86 -5.66 -8.97 1.57
CA THR A 86 -6.06 -9.64 2.80
C THR A 86 -5.32 -8.96 3.94
N LEU A 87 -6.03 -8.17 4.75
CA LEU A 87 -5.47 -7.44 5.88
C LEU A 87 -5.59 -8.25 7.17
N GLU A 88 -4.48 -8.34 7.90
CA GLU A 88 -4.40 -8.95 9.22
C GLU A 88 -3.87 -7.96 10.25
N PRO A 89 -4.28 -8.10 11.51
CA PRO A 89 -3.72 -7.29 12.58
C PRO A 89 -2.23 -7.63 12.78
N VAL A 90 -1.39 -6.62 13.02
CA VAL A 90 0.04 -6.87 13.34
C VAL A 90 0.18 -7.48 14.75
N ARG A 91 -0.71 -7.06 15.65
CA ARG A 91 -0.82 -7.54 17.04
C ARG A 91 -2.24 -8.06 17.28
N THR A 92 -2.38 -9.22 17.92
CA THR A 92 -3.70 -9.84 18.16
C THR A 92 -4.32 -9.42 19.49
N GLU A 93 -3.54 -8.80 20.37
CA GLU A 93 -4.00 -8.24 21.63
C GLU A 93 -5.02 -7.12 21.38
N ALA A 94 -5.98 -6.97 22.29
CA ALA A 94 -6.99 -5.90 22.18
C ALA A 94 -6.35 -4.52 22.32
N GLU A 95 -6.91 -3.52 21.63
CA GLU A 95 -6.55 -2.12 21.87
C GLU A 95 -6.89 -1.75 23.31
N GLY A 96 -5.94 -1.12 24.01
CA GLY A 96 -6.02 -0.85 25.44
C GLY A 96 -5.42 -1.95 26.33
N ALA A 97 -5.06 -3.12 25.78
CA ALA A 97 -4.41 -4.17 26.55
C ALA A 97 -2.97 -3.77 26.94
N SER A 98 -2.54 -4.21 28.12
CA SER A 98 -1.14 -4.11 28.51
C SER A 98 -0.32 -5.13 27.72
N VAL A 99 0.74 -4.66 27.08
CA VAL A 99 1.62 -5.47 26.24
C VAL A 99 3.07 -5.31 26.68
N GLU A 100 3.81 -6.41 26.58
CA GLU A 100 5.25 -6.43 26.72
C GLU A 100 5.90 -6.63 25.36
N LEU A 101 6.84 -5.76 25.03
CA LEU A 101 7.59 -5.80 23.79
C LEU A 101 8.99 -6.35 24.09
N PRO A 102 9.30 -7.59 23.69
CA PRO A 102 10.56 -8.24 24.03
C PRO A 102 11.75 -7.61 23.30
N ALA A 103 12.95 -7.97 23.74
CA ALA A 103 14.16 -7.66 22.98
C ALA A 103 14.12 -8.36 21.61
N GLY A 104 14.55 -7.66 20.56
CA GLY A 104 14.52 -8.19 19.18
C GLY A 104 13.20 -8.01 18.44
N PHE A 105 12.28 -7.19 18.93
CA PHE A 105 11.08 -6.81 18.16
C PHE A 105 11.45 -6.09 16.84
N ASP A 106 10.58 -6.18 15.84
CA ASP A 106 10.76 -5.47 14.57
C ASP A 106 10.32 -3.99 14.70
N PRO A 107 11.25 -3.02 14.63
CA PRO A 107 10.92 -1.60 14.75
C PRO A 107 10.16 -1.04 13.54
N ARG A 108 10.04 -1.80 12.43
CA ARG A 108 9.23 -1.40 11.27
C ARG A 108 7.75 -1.76 11.46
N SER A 109 7.45 -2.75 12.29
CA SER A 109 6.08 -3.22 12.56
C SER A 109 5.48 -2.60 13.83
N VAL A 110 6.32 -2.10 14.74
CA VAL A 110 5.87 -1.48 16.01
C VAL A 110 6.45 -0.09 16.18
N ARG A 111 5.57 0.92 16.31
CA ARG A 111 5.95 2.28 16.70
C ARG A 111 5.75 2.47 18.19
N LEU A 112 6.85 2.71 18.91
CA LEU A 112 6.80 3.13 20.31
C LEU A 112 6.47 4.63 20.40
N THR A 113 5.58 5.00 21.32
CA THR A 113 5.18 6.40 21.56
C THR A 113 5.24 6.71 23.06
N GLY A 114 5.53 7.97 23.40
CA GLY A 114 5.75 8.43 24.78
C GLY A 114 7.23 8.52 25.16
N ASN A 115 7.51 8.57 26.47
CA ASN A 115 8.87 8.66 26.99
C ASN A 115 9.53 7.28 27.03
N VAL A 116 10.10 6.86 25.90
CA VAL A 116 10.76 5.57 25.72
C VAL A 116 12.23 5.71 26.11
N VAL A 117 12.58 5.21 27.30
CA VAL A 117 13.95 5.20 27.83
C VAL A 117 14.38 3.80 28.22
N GLY A 118 15.66 3.49 28.03
CA GLY A 118 16.24 2.19 28.34
C GLY A 118 16.25 1.20 27.17
N LYS A 119 16.49 -0.07 27.50
CA LYS A 119 16.51 -1.20 26.56
C LYS A 119 15.30 -2.09 26.80
N PRO A 120 14.81 -2.81 25.77
CA PRO A 120 13.72 -3.76 25.95
C PRO A 120 14.08 -4.83 27.00
N PRO A 121 13.08 -5.47 27.63
CA PRO A 121 11.66 -5.43 27.27
C PRO A 121 10.96 -4.12 27.67
N PHE A 122 10.13 -3.60 26.77
CA PHE A 122 9.29 -2.41 27.06
C PHE A 122 7.90 -2.85 27.49
N LYS A 123 7.33 -2.19 28.50
CA LYS A 123 5.94 -2.41 28.93
C LYS A 123 5.10 -1.19 28.60
N GLY A 124 3.93 -1.42 28.01
CA GLY A 124 3.04 -0.34 27.60
C GLY A 124 1.63 -0.81 27.36
N VAL A 125 0.86 0.04 26.70
CA VAL A 125 -0.52 -0.23 26.31
C VAL A 125 -0.60 -0.19 24.79
N LEU A 126 -1.20 -1.22 24.20
CA LEU A 126 -1.42 -1.25 22.76
C LEU A 126 -2.44 -0.18 22.37
N LYS A 127 -2.01 0.85 21.66
CA LYS A 127 -2.92 1.94 21.21
C LYS A 127 -3.71 1.57 19.97
N HIS A 128 -3.05 0.96 19.00
CA HIS A 128 -3.68 0.47 17.78
C HIS A 128 -2.95 -0.79 17.35
N HIS A 129 -3.69 -1.84 16.99
CA HIS A 129 -3.14 -3.15 16.67
C HIS A 129 -2.35 -3.17 15.35
N GLY A 130 -2.57 -2.17 14.50
CA GLY A 130 -1.91 -2.00 13.21
C GLY A 130 -2.42 -3.02 12.18
N TRP A 131 -2.12 -2.78 10.91
CA TRP A 131 -2.53 -3.67 9.83
C TRP A 131 -1.30 -4.08 9.01
N ARG A 132 -1.25 -5.35 8.62
CA ARG A 132 -0.31 -5.87 7.62
C ARG A 132 -1.08 -6.54 6.49
N ALA A 133 -0.51 -6.51 5.29
CA ALA A 133 -0.98 -7.34 4.20
C ALA A 133 -0.48 -8.78 4.40
N ALA A 134 -1.39 -9.73 4.56
CA ALA A 134 -1.09 -11.16 4.53
C ALA A 134 -0.97 -11.68 3.09
N GLU A 135 -1.81 -11.16 2.21
CA GLU A 135 -1.81 -11.48 0.78
C GLU A 135 -2.15 -10.23 -0.02
N VAL A 136 -1.53 -10.11 -1.21
CA VAL A 136 -1.76 -9.01 -2.14
C VAL A 136 -2.04 -9.58 -3.53
N VAL A 137 -3.25 -9.36 -4.01
CA VAL A 137 -3.71 -9.71 -5.36
C VAL A 137 -4.08 -8.42 -6.07
N ILE A 138 -3.08 -7.78 -6.70
CA ILE A 138 -3.32 -6.63 -7.56
C ILE A 138 -3.35 -7.15 -9.00
N ALA A 139 -4.55 -7.21 -9.59
CA ALA A 139 -4.72 -7.53 -11.01
C ALA A 139 -4.01 -6.44 -11.86
N PRO A 140 -3.33 -6.78 -12.96
CA PRO A 140 -2.70 -5.79 -13.82
C PRO A 140 -3.74 -4.76 -14.29
N ALA A 141 -3.36 -3.48 -14.28
CA ALA A 141 -4.19 -2.42 -14.83
C ALA A 141 -4.35 -2.68 -16.34
N GLU A 142 -5.59 -2.71 -16.82
CA GLU A 142 -5.93 -2.76 -18.25
C GLU A 142 -5.48 -1.49 -18.97
#